data_AF-A0A919I001-F1
#
_entry.id   AF-A0A919I001-F1
#
_cell.length_a   1.000
_cell.length_b   1.000
_cell.length_c   1.000
_cell.angle_alpha   90.00
_cell.angle_beta   90.00
_cell.angle_gamma   90.00
#
_symmetry.space_group_name_H-M   'P 1'
#
loop_
_entity.id
_entity.type
_entity.pdbx_description
1 polymer ?
#
loop_
_entity_poly.entity_id
_entity_poly.type
_entity_poly.pdbx_seq_one_letter_code
_entity_poly.pdbx_strand_id
1 'polypeptide(L)' 'MPRAFTEAQAEAMVTIVFSAGAEALDVGPEQRRQLEERLVLQLRMISKGAYYWYRREQEKMSHHSE' A
#
# COMPACT_ATOMS: atom_id res chain seq x y z
N MET A 1 -2.03 10.92 11.03
CA MET A 1 -2.18 9.46 11.12
C MET A 1 -1.52 8.97 12.40
N PRO A 2 -2.17 8.07 13.16
CA PRO A 2 -1.54 7.36 14.27
C PRO A 2 -0.36 6.53 13.77
N ARG A 3 0.62 6.31 14.66
CA ARG A 3 1.84 5.57 14.36
C ARG A 3 1.56 4.14 13.85
N ALA A 4 0.60 3.45 14.45
CA ALA A 4 0.22 2.10 14.03
C ALA A 4 -0.25 2.03 12.55
N PHE A 5 -0.93 3.07 12.07
CA PHE A 5 -1.35 3.14 10.65
C PHE A 5 -0.16 3.33 9.72
N THR A 6 0.78 4.19 10.10
CA THR A 6 1.99 4.43 9.30
C THR A 6 2.90 3.21 9.27
N GLU A 7 3.00 2.47 10.38
CA GLU A 7 3.78 1.23 10.47
C GLU A 7 3.14 0.13 9.61
N ALA A 8 1.83 -0.09 9.73
CA ALA A 8 1.11 -1.08 8.91
C ALA A 8 1.17 -0.75 7.41
N GLN A 9 1.06 0.53 7.04
CA GLN A 9 1.22 0.95 5.64
C GLN A 9 2.64 0.65 5.13
N ALA A 10 3.67 1.03 5.89
CA ALA A 10 5.05 0.80 5.50
C ALA A 10 5.38 -0.69 5.39
N GLU A 11 4.92 -1.50 6.35
CA GLU A 11 5.07 -2.95 6.34
C GLU A 11 4.46 -3.57 5.08
N ALA A 12 3.20 -3.23 4.77
CA ALA A 12 2.52 -3.72 3.58
C ALA A 12 3.27 -3.33 2.29
N MET A 13 3.77 -2.09 2.20
CA MET A 13 4.56 -1.64 1.05
C MET A 13 5.86 -2.43 0.89
N VAL A 14 6.59 -2.66 1.99
CA VAL A 14 7.84 -3.44 1.97
C VAL A 14 7.59 -4.89 1.58
N THR A 15 6.55 -5.53 2.12
CA THR A 15 6.19 -6.91 1.79
C THR A 15 5.94 -7.10 0.30
N ILE A 16 5.18 -6.19 -0.34
CA ILE A 16 4.88 -6.32 -1.78
C ILE A 16 6.11 -6.04 -2.65
N VAL A 17 6.94 -5.06 -2.29
CA VAL A 17 8.17 -4.75 -3.03
C VAL A 17 9.17 -5.89 -2.92
N PHE A 18 9.30 -6.49 -1.74
CA PHE A 18 10.19 -7.64 -1.56
C PHE A 18 9.72 -8.85 -2.38
N SER A 19 8.42 -9.14 -2.36
CA SER A 19 7.83 -10.24 -3.13
C SER A 19 7.97 -10.03 -4.64
N ALA A 20 7.64 -8.83 -5.14
CA ALA A 20 7.81 -8.48 -6.55
C ALA A 20 9.29 -8.42 -6.96
N GLY A 21 10.18 -7.99 -6.07
CA GLY A 21 11.62 -7.99 -6.30
C GLY A 21 12.16 -9.42 -6.50
N ALA A 22 11.67 -10.39 -5.74
CA ALA A 22 12.01 -11.79 -5.93
C ALA A 22 11.49 -12.32 -7.28
N GLU A 23 10.21 -12.10 -7.61
CA GLU A 23 9.61 -12.49 -8.90
C GLU A 23 10.37 -11.86 -10.10
N ALA A 24 10.85 -10.62 -9.95
CA ALA A 24 11.57 -9.92 -11.00
C ALA A 24 12.89 -10.60 -11.41
N LEU A 25 13.51 -11.39 -10.52
CA LEU A 25 14.74 -12.14 -10.80
C LEU A 25 14.51 -13.29 -11.77
N ASP A 26 13.31 -13.88 -11.76
CA ASP A 26 12.98 -15.10 -12.52
C ASP A 26 12.29 -14.82 -13.87
N VAL A 27 11.86 -13.58 -14.12
CA VAL A 27 11.06 -13.22 -15.30
C VAL A 27 11.86 -12.45 -16.37
N GLY A 28 11.44 -12.61 -17.63
CA GLY A 28 12.01 -11.89 -18.76
C GLY A 28 11.64 -10.39 -18.79
N PRO A 29 12.26 -9.59 -19.68
CA PRO A 29 12.11 -8.13 -19.69
C PRO A 29 10.67 -7.64 -19.87
N GLU A 30 9.85 -8.34 -20.66
CA GLU A 30 8.44 -7.97 -20.88
C GLU A 30 7.58 -8.22 -19.63
N GLN A 31 7.67 -9.42 -19.05
CA GLN A 31 7.02 -9.72 -17.77
C GLN A 31 7.50 -8.80 -16.64
N ARG A 32 8.79 -8.43 -16.62
CA ARG A 32 9.33 -7.49 -15.64
C ARG A 32 8.67 -6.12 -15.74
N ARG A 33 8.40 -5.63 -16.96
CA ARG A 33 7.66 -4.37 -17.17
C ARG A 33 6.22 -4.45 -16.67
N GLN A 34 5.52 -5.55 -16.97
CA GLN A 34 4.16 -5.78 -16.48
C GLN A 34 4.11 -5.89 -14.94
N LEU A 35 5.11 -6.55 -14.35
CA LEU A 35 5.29 -6.66 -12.91
C LEU A 35 5.51 -5.29 -12.26
N GLU A 36 6.34 -4.43 -12.88
CA GLU A 36 6.59 -3.06 -12.43
C GLU A 36 5.31 -2.21 -12.45
N GLU A 37 4.58 -2.21 -13.58
CA GLU A 37 3.31 -1.47 -13.71
C GLU A 37 2.29 -1.90 -12.65
N ARG A 38 2.18 -3.21 -12.43
CA ARG A 38 1.32 -3.80 -11.38
C ARG A 38 1.77 -3.36 -9.98
N LEU A 39 3.07 -3.42 -9.69
CA LEU A 39 3.63 -3.04 -8.39
C LEU A 39 3.38 -1.55 -8.09
N VAL A 40 3.57 -0.67 -9.08
CA VAL A 40 3.28 0.77 -8.96
C VAL A 40 1.80 1.01 -8.64
N LEU A 41 0.89 0.29 -9.31
CA LEU A 41 -0.54 0.39 -9.02
C LEU A 41 -0.85 -0.07 -7.58
N GLN A 42 -0.31 -1.21 -7.15
CA GLN A 42 -0.50 -1.74 -5.80
C GLN A 42 0.02 -0.78 -4.73
N LEU A 43 1.21 -0.20 -4.90
CA LEU A 43 1.77 0.80 -3.99
C LEU A 43 0.88 2.05 -3.88
N ARG A 44 0.33 2.52 -5.00
CA ARG A 44 -0.63 3.64 -5.01
C ARG A 44 -1.93 3.28 -4.30
N MET A 45 -2.43 2.07 -4.48
CA MET A 45 -3.64 1.58 -3.80
C MET A 45 -3.45 1.51 -2.29
N ILE A 46 -2.32 0.97 -1.82
CA ILE A 46 -1.98 0.93 -0.39
C ILE A 46 -1.89 2.36 0.17
N SER A 47 -1.16 3.25 -0.53
CA SER A 47 -0.99 4.63 -0.07
C SER A 47 -2.30 5.40 0.02
N LYS A 48 -3.14 5.32 -1.02
CA LYS A 48 -4.46 5.98 -1.03
C LYS A 48 -5.40 5.31 -0.03
N GLY A 49 -5.40 3.98 0.05
CA GLY A 49 -6.24 3.20 0.95
C GLY A 49 -5.98 3.54 2.41
N ALA A 50 -4.71 3.61 2.82
CA ALA A 50 -4.32 4.03 4.17
C ALA A 50 -4.83 5.45 4.49
N TYR A 51 -4.68 6.39 3.56
CA TYR A 51 -5.18 7.76 3.71
C TYR A 51 -6.71 7.83 3.85
N TYR A 52 -7.45 7.17 2.95
CA TYR A 52 -8.92 7.17 2.98
C TYR A 52 -9.47 6.48 4.22
N TRP A 53 -8.89 5.36 4.63
CA TRP A 53 -9.29 4.66 5.84
C TRP A 53 -9.13 5.57 7.06
N TYR A 54 -7.96 6.17 7.22
CA TYR A 54 -7.69 7.10 8.32
C TYR A 54 -8.69 8.26 8.36
N ARG A 55 -8.95 8.89 7.21
CA ARG A 55 -9.90 10.01 7.15
C ARG A 55 -11.31 9.58 7.58
N ARG A 56 -11.77 8.42 7.11
CA ARG A 56 -13.09 7.87 7.45
C ARG A 56 -13.19 7.53 8.95
N GLU A 57 -12.11 7.07 9.56
CA GLU A 57 -12.08 6.76 10.98
C GLU A 57 -12.17 8.03 11.84
N GLN A 58 -11.52 9.12 11.41
CA GLN A 58 -11.69 10.43 12.04
C GLN A 58 -13.13 10.96 11.96
N GLU A 59 -13.76 10.88 10.78
CA GLU A 59 -15.15 11.30 10.56
C GLU A 59 -16.13 10.54 11.48
N LYS A 60 -15.89 9.24 11.72
CA LYS A 60 -16.69 8.45 12.67
C LYS A 60 -16.51 8.89 14.11
N MET A 61 -15.28 9.18 14.53
CA MET A 61 -14.98 9.62 15.90
C MET A 61 -15.59 10.99 16.21
N SER A 62 -15.60 11.91 15.24
CA SER A 62 -16.25 13.22 15.40
C SER A 62 -17.76 13.10 15.57
N HIS A 63 -18.43 12.20 14.83
CA HIS A 63 -19.88 12.00 14.93
C HIS A 63 -20.35 11.24 16.17
N HIS A 64 -19.45 10.57 16.91
CA HIS A 64 -19.80 9.87 18.15
C HIS A 64 -19.62 10.73 19.40
N SER A 65 -19.07 11.95 19.23
CA SER A 65 -18.80 12.89 20.33
C SER A 65 -19.82 14.03 20.40
N GLU A 66 -20.86 13.99 19.56
CA GLU A 66 -22.06 14.86 19.57
C GLU A 66 -23.29 14.05 20.01
#